data_AF-A0A0H4KLS3-F1
#
_entry.id   AF-A0A0H4KLS3-F1
#
_cell.length_a   1.000
_cell.length_b   1.000
_cell.length_c   1.000
_cell.angle_alpha   90.00
_cell.angle_beta   90.00
_cell.angle_gamma   90.00
#
_symmetry.space_group_name_H-M   'P 1'
#
loop_
_entity.id
_entity.type
_entity.pdbx_description
1 polymer ?
#
loop_
_entity_poly.entity_id
_entity_poly.type
_entity_poly.pdbx_seq_one_letter_code
_entity_poly.pdbx_strand_id
1 'polypeptide(L)'
;MEKIEWYLEYQIQKNRPGLLGDISSLLGMLAINIVTINGVDDQRRGLLLRCDSNDQIKRLESILKTMDNIVVTKLREPKLRDRLAVRHGRYIQRDADDKKTFRFVRDELGLLVDFMAELFKKEGHKLIGIRGMPRVGKTESIVAASVCANKRWLFVSSTLLKQTIRSQLIEDEYSPNNLFILDGIVSTKRASEKHWQLVREVMRLDATKIIEHPDIFVQNSEYTLDDFSYIIELRNSPEEEITYEPVEGPSLIDGNGFSMFDF
;
A
#
# COMPACT_ATOMS: atom_id res chain seq x y z
N MET A 1 16.23 17.61 20.33
CA MET A 1 16.67 16.21 20.24
C MET A 1 15.67 15.47 19.38
N GLU A 2 16.16 14.67 18.45
CA GLU A 2 15.31 13.85 17.58
C GLU A 2 14.68 12.74 18.44
N LYS A 3 13.35 12.64 18.43
CA LYS A 3 12.63 11.66 19.25
C LYS A 3 12.65 10.30 18.55
N ILE A 4 13.03 9.25 19.28
CA ILE A 4 13.20 7.90 18.73
C ILE A 4 11.86 7.17 18.81
N GLU A 5 11.42 6.56 17.71
CA GLU A 5 10.22 5.74 17.68
C GLU A 5 10.55 4.25 17.79
N TRP A 6 9.77 3.54 18.60
CA TRP A 6 9.90 2.10 18.83
C TRP A 6 8.55 1.41 18.65
N TYR A 7 8.59 0.18 18.17
CA TYR A 7 7.44 -0.72 18.13
C TYR A 7 7.57 -1.79 19.19
N LEU A 8 6.58 -1.85 20.07
CA LEU A 8 6.40 -2.93 21.04
C LEU A 8 5.19 -3.76 20.63
N GLU A 9 5.37 -5.07 20.54
CA GLU A 9 4.30 -6.05 20.41
C GLU A 9 4.43 -7.07 21.53
N TYR A 10 3.31 -7.36 22.19
CA TYR A 10 3.23 -8.44 23.16
C TYR A 10 1.97 -9.27 22.98
N GLN A 11 2.08 -10.54 23.33
CA GLN A 11 0.97 -11.47 23.43
C GLN A 11 0.51 -11.58 24.88
N ILE A 12 -0.79 -11.55 25.11
CA ILE A 12 -1.41 -11.73 26.43
C ILE A 12 -1.46 -13.22 26.73
N GLN A 13 -0.78 -13.66 27.79
CA GLN A 13 -0.83 -15.03 28.31
C GLN A 13 -1.97 -15.19 29.33
N LYS A 14 -2.12 -14.21 30.21
CA LYS A 14 -3.16 -14.19 31.25
C LYS A 14 -3.95 -12.90 31.13
N ASN A 15 -5.16 -13.00 30.60
CA ASN A 15 -6.03 -11.85 30.38
C ASN A 15 -6.67 -11.40 31.71
N ARG A 16 -5.91 -10.66 32.51
CA ARG A 16 -6.40 -10.05 33.74
C ARG A 16 -6.90 -8.62 33.51
N PRO A 17 -8.01 -8.21 34.14
CA PRO A 17 -8.41 -6.80 34.17
C PRO A 17 -7.25 -5.91 34.63
N GLY A 18 -7.07 -4.77 33.97
CA GLY A 18 -6.04 -3.78 34.32
C GLY A 18 -4.64 -4.00 33.70
N LEU A 19 -4.38 -5.13 33.01
CA LEU A 19 -3.07 -5.40 32.40
C LEU A 19 -2.55 -4.26 31.50
N LEU A 20 -3.44 -3.69 30.68
CA LEU A 20 -3.10 -2.56 29.83
C LEU A 20 -2.77 -1.29 30.65
N GLY A 21 -3.49 -1.07 31.74
CA GLY A 21 -3.25 0.04 32.67
C GLY A 21 -1.88 -0.08 33.33
N ASP A 22 -1.47 -1.27 33.73
CA ASP A 22 -0.16 -1.51 34.34
C ASP A 22 0.98 -1.23 33.36
N ILE A 23 0.86 -1.71 32.11
CA ILE A 23 1.84 -1.43 31.04
C ILE A 23 1.87 0.07 30.72
N SER A 24 0.72 0.72 30.63
CA SER A 24 0.65 2.16 30.37
C SER A 24 1.28 2.99 31.51
N SER A 25 1.08 2.56 32.75
CA SER A 25 1.69 3.19 33.94
C SER A 25 3.21 3.02 33.94
N LEU A 26 3.71 1.82 33.59
CA LEU A 26 5.14 1.56 33.43
C LEU A 26 5.77 2.46 32.37
N LEU A 27 5.13 2.60 31.21
CA LEU A 27 5.59 3.48 30.14
C LEU A 27 5.64 4.94 30.62
N GLY A 28 4.60 5.40 31.34
CA GLY A 28 4.57 6.72 31.97
C GLY A 28 5.71 6.95 32.97
N MET A 29 5.99 5.98 33.85
CA MET A 29 7.10 6.05 34.82
C MET A 29 8.48 6.12 34.16
N LEU A 30 8.63 5.49 32.98
CA LEU A 30 9.85 5.55 32.20
C LEU A 30 9.92 6.77 31.28
N ALA A 31 8.94 7.69 31.34
CA ALA A 31 8.80 8.83 30.44
C ALA A 31 8.76 8.43 28.94
N ILE A 32 8.13 7.30 28.64
CA ILE A 32 7.91 6.80 27.28
C ILE A 32 6.48 7.14 26.88
N ASN A 33 6.33 7.86 25.77
CA ASN A 33 5.01 8.25 25.27
C ASN A 33 4.43 7.15 24.38
N ILE A 34 3.14 6.86 24.54
CA ILE A 34 2.38 6.04 23.60
C ILE A 34 1.89 6.96 22.48
N VAL A 35 2.40 6.76 21.27
CA VAL A 35 1.93 7.46 20.08
C VAL A 35 0.61 6.86 19.62
N THR A 36 0.52 5.53 19.59
CA THR A 36 -0.69 4.81 19.22
C THR A 36 -0.65 3.41 19.85
N ILE A 37 -1.81 2.86 20.18
CA ILE A 37 -1.97 1.51 20.70
C ILE A 37 -3.23 0.88 20.14
N ASN A 38 -3.17 -0.41 19.78
CA ASN A 38 -4.33 -1.17 19.36
C ASN A 38 -4.14 -2.69 19.59
N GLY A 39 -5.26 -3.43 19.62
CA GLY A 39 -5.21 -4.87 19.41
C GLY A 39 -4.91 -5.14 17.94
N VAL A 40 -3.89 -5.93 17.64
CA VAL A 40 -3.50 -6.27 16.25
C VAL A 40 -3.94 -7.68 15.86
N ASP A 41 -4.38 -8.46 16.85
CA ASP A 41 -4.93 -9.81 16.79
C ASP A 41 -5.64 -10.11 18.13
N ASP A 42 -6.41 -11.19 18.24
CA ASP A 42 -7.27 -11.51 19.40
C ASP A 42 -6.53 -11.45 20.76
N GLN A 43 -5.26 -11.84 20.79
CA GLN A 43 -4.42 -11.85 21.98
C GLN A 43 -3.16 -10.99 21.88
N ARG A 44 -2.99 -10.22 20.79
CA ARG A 44 -1.78 -9.42 20.57
C ARG A 44 -2.10 -7.94 20.57
N ARG A 45 -1.27 -7.18 21.28
CA ARG A 45 -1.33 -5.73 21.29
C ARG A 45 -0.06 -5.15 20.71
N GLY A 46 -0.23 -4.17 19.84
CA GLY A 46 0.86 -3.39 19.25
C GLY A 46 0.83 -1.97 19.76
N LEU A 47 2.00 -1.42 20.07
CA LEU A 47 2.19 -0.06 20.54
C LEU A 47 3.28 0.60 19.70
N LEU A 48 2.98 1.80 19.21
CA LEU A 48 3.99 2.74 18.77
C LEU A 48 4.38 3.62 19.95
N LEU A 49 5.65 3.58 20.29
CA LEU A 49 6.25 4.27 21.42
C LEU A 49 7.16 5.37 20.91
N ARG A 50 7.28 6.44 21.70
CA ARG A 50 8.21 7.54 21.46
C ARG A 50 8.97 7.84 22.74
N CYS A 51 10.29 7.82 22.64
CA CYS A 51 11.21 8.04 23.75
C CYS A 51 12.36 8.97 23.34
N ASP A 52 13.06 9.48 24.34
CA ASP A 52 14.18 10.41 24.16
C ASP A 52 15.54 9.67 24.12
N SER A 53 15.60 8.43 24.63
CA SER A 53 16.81 7.61 24.56
C SER A 53 16.54 6.10 24.50
N ASN A 54 17.49 5.35 23.91
CA ASN A 54 17.44 3.89 23.86
C ASN A 54 17.55 3.22 25.24
N ASP A 55 18.09 3.91 26.25
CA ASP A 55 18.19 3.35 27.61
C ASP A 55 16.82 3.23 28.28
N GLN A 56 15.85 4.10 27.95
CA GLN A 56 14.46 3.95 28.39
C GLN A 56 13.88 2.62 27.89
N ILE A 57 14.17 2.26 26.64
CA ILE A 57 13.70 1.02 26.02
C ILE A 57 14.38 -0.21 26.63
N LYS A 58 15.69 -0.16 26.90
CA LYS A 58 16.39 -1.28 27.58
C LYS A 58 15.82 -1.55 28.98
N ARG A 59 15.49 -0.50 29.73
CA ARG A 59 14.83 -0.62 31.05
C ARG A 59 13.44 -1.21 30.92
N LEU A 60 12.65 -0.71 29.97
CA LEU A 60 11.33 -1.25 29.64
C LEU A 60 11.42 -2.75 29.32
N GLU A 61 12.34 -3.14 28.43
CA GLU A 61 12.54 -4.54 28.03
C GLU A 61 12.85 -5.44 29.23
N SER A 62 13.74 -4.99 30.12
CA SER A 62 14.13 -5.73 31.32
C SER A 62 12.95 -5.97 32.25
N ILE A 63 12.07 -4.99 32.40
CA ILE A 63 10.87 -5.09 33.25
C ILE A 63 9.78 -5.93 32.57
N LEU A 64 9.56 -5.78 31.27
CA LEU A 64 8.54 -6.58 30.57
C LEU A 64 8.89 -8.07 30.55
N LYS A 65 10.18 -8.43 30.50
CA LYS A 65 10.65 -9.82 30.56
C LYS A 65 10.34 -10.53 31.88
N THR A 66 10.09 -9.80 32.97
CA THR A 66 9.74 -10.39 34.27
C THR A 66 8.22 -10.53 34.47
N MET A 67 7.40 -10.09 33.51
CA MET A 67 5.94 -10.15 33.63
C MET A 67 5.38 -11.48 33.11
N ASP A 68 4.85 -12.32 34.00
CA ASP A 68 4.26 -13.63 33.61
C ASP A 68 2.95 -13.54 32.81
N ASN A 69 2.32 -12.36 32.75
CA ASN A 69 1.02 -12.18 32.11
C ASN A 69 1.12 -11.93 30.60
N ILE A 70 2.32 -11.61 30.10
CA ILE A 70 2.57 -11.27 28.70
C ILE A 70 3.85 -11.94 28.20
N VAL A 71 3.97 -12.05 26.89
CA VAL A 71 5.22 -12.37 26.22
C VAL A 71 5.50 -11.28 25.21
N VAL A 72 6.64 -10.59 25.33
CA VAL A 72 7.08 -9.62 24.33
C VAL A 72 7.51 -10.39 23.08
N THR A 73 6.80 -10.17 21.97
CA THR A 73 7.09 -10.81 20.68
C THR A 73 7.98 -9.94 19.81
N LYS A 74 7.86 -8.61 19.91
CA LYS A 74 8.69 -7.66 19.17
C LYS A 74 8.99 -6.43 20.02
N LEU A 75 10.25 -6.01 20.04
CA LEU A 75 10.68 -4.71 20.53
C LEU A 75 11.82 -4.22 19.63
N ARG A 76 11.51 -3.32 18.69
CA ARG A 76 12.45 -2.85 17.66
C ARG A 76 11.95 -1.56 17.01
N GLU A 77 12.76 -0.96 16.16
CA GLU A 77 12.31 0.16 15.32
C GLU A 77 11.08 -0.23 14.46
N PRO A 78 10.09 0.69 14.33
CA PRO A 78 8.83 0.41 13.65
C PRO A 78 9.01 0.33 12.13
N LYS A 79 8.64 -0.81 11.56
CA LYS A 79 8.45 -0.93 10.10
C LYS A 79 7.10 -0.32 9.71
N LEU A 80 6.93 -0.01 8.43
CA LEU A 80 5.66 0.50 7.89
C LEU A 80 4.45 -0.36 8.30
N ARG A 81 4.59 -1.69 8.22
CA ARG A 81 3.54 -2.64 8.61
C ARG A 81 3.19 -2.56 10.09
N ASP A 82 4.18 -2.32 10.94
CA ASP A 82 3.97 -2.20 12.39
C ASP A 82 3.10 -0.96 12.66
N ARG A 83 3.39 0.16 12.00
CA ARG A 83 2.59 1.40 12.14
C ARG A 83 1.15 1.21 11.67
N LEU A 84 0.97 0.59 10.51
CA LEU A 84 -0.36 0.35 9.94
C LEU A 84 -1.15 -0.67 10.75
N ALA A 85 -0.51 -1.72 11.24
CA ALA A 85 -1.17 -2.71 12.07
C ALA A 85 -1.72 -2.10 13.36
N VAL A 86 -0.94 -1.23 14.01
CA VAL A 86 -1.41 -0.50 15.20
C VAL A 86 -2.49 0.50 14.84
N ARG A 87 -2.38 1.23 13.73
CA ARG A 87 -3.39 2.22 13.33
C ARG A 87 -4.76 1.58 13.03
N HIS A 88 -4.78 0.44 12.35
CA HIS A 88 -6.01 -0.20 11.89
C HIS A 88 -6.45 -1.42 12.73
N GLY A 89 -5.63 -1.83 13.70
CA GLY A 89 -5.93 -2.92 14.62
C GLY A 89 -5.91 -4.32 14.00
N ARG A 90 -5.12 -4.53 12.94
CA ARG A 90 -5.01 -5.82 12.25
C ARG A 90 -3.72 -5.95 11.45
N TYR A 91 -3.21 -7.16 11.25
CA TYR A 91 -2.04 -7.38 10.39
C TYR A 91 -2.36 -7.26 8.90
N ILE A 92 -1.45 -6.63 8.14
CA ILE A 92 -1.45 -6.71 6.67
C ILE A 92 -0.87 -8.06 6.25
N GLN A 93 -1.63 -8.84 5.48
CA GLN A 93 -1.19 -10.13 4.96
C GLN A 93 -0.18 -9.96 3.83
N ARG A 94 0.83 -10.84 3.81
CA ARG A 94 1.78 -10.97 2.71
C ARG A 94 1.64 -12.36 2.11
N ASP A 95 1.98 -12.44 0.83
CA ASP A 95 2.23 -13.73 0.20
C ASP A 95 3.38 -14.45 0.94
N ALA A 96 3.24 -15.77 1.13
CA ALA A 96 4.25 -16.59 1.79
C ALA A 96 5.50 -16.73 0.92
N ASP A 97 5.31 -16.77 -0.40
CA ASP A 97 6.35 -17.02 -1.38
C ASP A 97 6.91 -15.71 -1.96
N ASP A 98 6.10 -14.64 -2.00
CA ASP A 98 6.52 -13.34 -2.52
C ASP A 98 6.45 -12.19 -1.49
N LYS A 99 7.62 -11.82 -0.95
CA LYS A 99 7.74 -10.75 0.06
C LYS A 99 7.37 -9.35 -0.45
N LYS A 100 7.29 -9.13 -1.77
CA LYS A 100 6.88 -7.84 -2.37
C LYS A 100 5.37 -7.75 -2.61
N THR A 101 4.64 -8.86 -2.45
CA THR A 101 3.19 -8.93 -2.66
C THR A 101 2.40 -8.75 -1.36
N PHE A 102 1.48 -7.79 -1.36
CA PHE A 102 0.60 -7.44 -0.24
C PHE A 102 -0.85 -7.61 -0.65
N ARG A 103 -1.62 -8.33 0.17
CA ARG A 103 -3.02 -8.64 -0.12
C ARG A 103 -3.94 -7.85 0.79
N PHE A 104 -4.98 -7.29 0.20
CA PHE A 104 -6.04 -6.54 0.86
C PHE A 104 -7.39 -7.00 0.34
N VAL A 105 -8.41 -6.96 1.19
CA VAL A 105 -9.80 -7.13 0.75
C VAL A 105 -10.50 -5.77 0.64
N ARG A 106 -11.61 -5.71 -0.09
CA ARG A 106 -12.37 -4.46 -0.32
C ARG A 106 -12.80 -3.77 0.97
N ASP A 107 -13.12 -4.52 2.01
CA ASP A 107 -13.48 -3.97 3.33
C ASP A 107 -12.28 -3.31 4.05
N GLU A 108 -11.08 -3.44 3.49
CA GLU A 108 -9.83 -2.86 3.98
C GLU A 108 -9.34 -1.70 3.10
N LEU A 109 -10.19 -1.14 2.24
CA LEU A 109 -9.84 -0.01 1.37
C LEU A 109 -9.19 1.16 2.15
N GLY A 110 -9.65 1.47 3.35
CA GLY A 110 -9.03 2.50 4.19
C GLY A 110 -7.59 2.17 4.60
N LEU A 111 -7.33 0.91 4.95
CA LEU A 111 -5.98 0.43 5.28
C LEU A 111 -5.07 0.40 4.05
N LEU A 112 -5.62 0.01 2.88
CA LEU A 112 -4.91 0.06 1.61
C LEU A 112 -4.51 1.50 1.24
N VAL A 113 -5.44 2.45 1.39
CA VAL A 113 -5.20 3.88 1.12
C VAL A 113 -4.07 4.41 2.02
N ASP A 114 -4.12 4.13 3.31
CA ASP A 114 -3.06 4.52 4.25
C ASP A 114 -1.72 3.87 3.91
N PHE A 115 -1.72 2.58 3.54
CA PHE A 115 -0.52 1.87 3.12
C PHE A 115 0.13 2.51 1.89
N MET A 116 -0.65 2.74 0.84
CA MET A 116 -0.17 3.36 -0.40
C MET A 116 0.28 4.81 -0.17
N ALA A 117 -0.44 5.58 0.64
CA ALA A 117 -0.04 6.95 0.95
C ALA A 117 1.36 7.01 1.60
N GLU A 118 1.66 6.09 2.52
CA GLU A 118 3.00 5.97 3.10
C GLU A 118 4.06 5.47 2.10
N LEU A 119 3.68 4.64 1.13
CA LEU A 119 4.58 4.27 0.04
C LEU A 119 4.89 5.48 -0.86
N PHE A 120 3.91 6.32 -1.17
CA PHE A 120 4.07 7.47 -2.06
C PHE A 120 4.89 8.60 -1.43
N LYS A 121 4.91 8.70 -0.11
CA LYS A 121 5.70 9.70 0.62
C LYS A 121 7.20 9.49 0.55
N LYS A 122 7.68 8.24 0.43
CA LYS A 122 9.15 8.03 0.32
C LYS A 122 9.63 8.47 -1.07
N GLU A 123 10.84 9.00 -1.11
CA GLU A 123 11.46 9.49 -2.35
C GLU A 123 12.02 8.34 -3.20
N GLY A 124 12.42 8.68 -4.42
CA GLY A 124 13.08 7.77 -5.36
C GLY A 124 12.15 7.03 -6.33
N HIS A 125 12.78 6.29 -7.23
CA HIS A 125 12.13 5.45 -8.22
C HIS A 125 11.43 4.29 -7.53
N LYS A 126 10.11 4.24 -7.71
CA LYS A 126 9.29 3.14 -7.23
C LYS A 126 8.32 2.71 -8.29
N LEU A 127 8.41 1.45 -8.65
CA LEU A 127 7.44 0.80 -9.51
C LEU A 127 6.52 -0.05 -8.63
N ILE A 128 5.25 0.33 -8.57
CA ILE A 128 4.22 -0.33 -7.77
C ILE A 128 3.19 -0.93 -8.73
N GLY A 129 2.90 -2.22 -8.59
CA GLY A 129 1.88 -2.90 -9.37
C GLY A 129 0.61 -3.01 -8.54
N ILE A 130 -0.55 -2.82 -9.16
CA ILE A 130 -1.83 -3.13 -8.52
C ILE A 130 -2.63 -4.12 -9.37
N ARG A 131 -3.01 -5.22 -8.72
CA ARG A 131 -3.84 -6.29 -9.23
C ARG A 131 -5.20 -6.28 -8.53
N GLY A 132 -6.17 -6.87 -9.20
CA GLY A 132 -7.53 -7.01 -8.66
C GLY A 132 -8.55 -7.04 -9.78
N MET A 133 -9.71 -7.61 -9.49
CA MET A 133 -10.83 -7.69 -10.44
C MET A 133 -11.30 -6.30 -10.88
N PRO A 134 -11.96 -6.17 -12.04
CA PRO A 134 -12.58 -4.91 -12.45
C PRO A 134 -13.53 -4.37 -11.36
N ARG A 135 -13.54 -3.05 -11.15
CA ARG A 135 -14.45 -2.35 -10.21
C ARG A 135 -14.28 -2.71 -8.72
N VAL A 136 -13.16 -3.34 -8.33
CA VAL A 136 -12.83 -3.64 -6.92
C VAL A 136 -12.36 -2.40 -6.13
N GLY A 137 -12.07 -1.29 -6.82
CA GLY A 137 -11.64 -0.03 -6.20
C GLY A 137 -10.16 0.34 -6.39
N LYS A 138 -9.46 -0.29 -7.36
CA LYS A 138 -8.02 -0.07 -7.61
C LYS A 138 -7.71 1.40 -7.84
N THR A 139 -8.32 2.01 -8.85
CA THR A 139 -7.98 3.38 -9.22
C THR A 139 -8.47 4.40 -8.20
N GLU A 140 -9.64 4.18 -7.60
CA GLU A 140 -10.16 5.02 -6.52
C GLU A 140 -9.21 5.01 -5.32
N SER A 141 -8.66 3.85 -4.96
CA SER A 141 -7.69 3.73 -3.87
C SER A 141 -6.37 4.45 -4.21
N ILE A 142 -5.89 4.38 -5.45
CA ILE A 142 -4.70 5.12 -5.91
C ILE A 142 -4.90 6.63 -5.77
N VAL A 143 -6.04 7.13 -6.25
CA VAL A 143 -6.36 8.56 -6.19
C VAL A 143 -6.49 9.02 -4.75
N ALA A 144 -7.23 8.30 -3.91
CA ALA A 144 -7.37 8.60 -2.49
C ALA A 144 -6.01 8.63 -1.77
N ALA A 145 -5.15 7.64 -2.01
CA ALA A 145 -3.81 7.58 -1.43
C ALA A 145 -2.91 8.73 -1.92
N SER A 146 -3.05 9.15 -3.18
CA SER A 146 -2.32 10.29 -3.75
C SER A 146 -2.70 11.60 -3.05
N VAL A 147 -4.01 11.81 -2.79
CA VAL A 147 -4.51 12.93 -1.99
C VAL A 147 -3.96 12.87 -0.56
N CYS A 148 -4.04 11.72 0.11
CA CYS A 148 -3.51 11.53 1.47
C CYS A 148 -1.98 11.75 1.58
N ALA A 149 -1.25 11.47 0.50
CA ALA A 149 0.20 11.69 0.43
C ALA A 149 0.58 13.12 -0.01
N ASN A 150 -0.40 13.98 -0.32
CA ASN A 150 -0.19 15.30 -0.94
C ASN A 150 0.68 15.23 -2.21
N LYS A 151 0.40 14.23 -3.06
CA LYS A 151 1.08 13.99 -4.34
C LYS A 151 0.12 14.30 -5.48
N ARG A 152 0.59 15.08 -6.45
CA ARG A 152 -0.15 15.28 -7.71
C ARG A 152 -0.05 14.01 -8.53
N TRP A 153 -1.18 13.47 -8.99
CA TRP A 153 -1.22 12.27 -9.84
C TRP A 153 -1.50 12.62 -11.30
N LEU A 154 -0.95 11.84 -12.22
CA LEU A 154 -1.09 11.99 -13.66
C LEU A 154 -1.43 10.64 -14.28
N PHE A 155 -2.56 10.57 -14.98
CA PHE A 155 -2.91 9.40 -15.78
C PHE A 155 -2.17 9.46 -17.12
N VAL A 156 -1.21 8.56 -17.31
CA VAL A 156 -0.53 8.34 -18.59
C VAL A 156 -1.37 7.40 -19.45
N SER A 157 -1.91 6.34 -18.83
CA SER A 157 -2.97 5.50 -19.39
C SER A 157 -3.99 5.11 -18.31
N SER A 158 -5.29 5.12 -18.65
CA SER A 158 -6.36 4.74 -17.71
C SER A 158 -7.68 4.45 -18.41
N THR A 159 -8.52 3.61 -17.80
CA THR A 159 -9.92 3.39 -18.19
C THR A 159 -10.91 4.35 -17.54
N LEU A 160 -10.50 5.20 -16.58
CA LEU A 160 -11.43 6.04 -15.81
C LEU A 160 -11.95 7.26 -16.59
N LEU A 161 -13.27 7.48 -16.52
CA LEU A 161 -14.06 8.62 -17.03
C LEU A 161 -14.10 8.81 -18.55
N LYS A 162 -12.95 8.73 -19.24
CA LYS A 162 -12.78 8.58 -20.69
C LYS A 162 -11.42 7.92 -20.86
N GLN A 163 -11.37 6.80 -21.57
CA GLN A 163 -10.11 6.08 -21.82
C GLN A 163 -9.01 7.08 -22.20
N THR A 164 -8.03 7.24 -21.33
CA THR A 164 -6.97 8.23 -21.46
C THR A 164 -5.73 7.51 -21.94
N ILE A 165 -5.16 7.97 -23.06
CA ILE A 165 -3.85 7.54 -23.56
C ILE A 165 -3.11 8.80 -23.94
N ARG A 166 -2.08 9.13 -23.17
CA ARG A 166 -1.23 10.31 -23.43
C ARG A 166 -0.07 9.93 -24.32
N SER A 167 0.30 10.81 -25.25
CA SER A 167 1.48 10.65 -26.10
C SER A 167 2.62 11.59 -25.74
N GLN A 168 2.37 12.54 -24.84
CA GLN A 168 3.36 13.49 -24.31
C GLN A 168 2.89 14.08 -22.96
N LEU A 169 3.85 14.56 -22.18
CA LEU A 169 3.64 15.39 -21.00
C LEU A 169 4.12 16.81 -21.31
N ILE A 170 3.57 17.81 -20.61
CA ILE A 170 4.17 19.15 -20.62
C ILE A 170 5.31 19.22 -19.60
N GLU A 171 6.22 20.19 -19.74
CA GLU A 171 7.46 20.27 -18.96
C GLU A 171 7.24 20.15 -17.44
N ASP A 172 6.28 20.90 -16.89
CA ASP A 172 5.95 20.89 -15.45
C ASP A 172 5.42 19.54 -14.92
N GLU A 173 4.97 18.66 -15.81
CA GLU A 173 4.45 17.35 -15.42
C GLU A 173 5.55 16.31 -15.17
N TYR A 174 6.77 16.53 -15.66
CA TYR A 174 7.92 15.63 -15.45
C TYR A 174 8.50 15.70 -14.02
N SER A 175 7.86 16.43 -13.11
CA SER A 175 8.31 16.54 -11.71
C SER A 175 8.40 15.17 -11.01
N PRO A 176 9.50 14.88 -10.30
CA PRO A 176 9.64 13.64 -9.51
C PRO A 176 8.68 13.61 -8.29
N ASN A 177 8.09 14.76 -7.95
CA ASN A 177 7.06 14.84 -6.92
C ASN A 177 5.67 14.38 -7.42
N ASN A 178 5.51 14.20 -8.73
CA ASN A 178 4.28 13.66 -9.30
C ASN A 178 4.28 12.13 -9.24
N LEU A 179 3.07 11.58 -9.25
CA LEU A 179 2.82 10.15 -9.32
C LEU A 179 2.21 9.81 -10.68
N PHE A 180 2.80 8.85 -11.39
CA PHE A 180 2.37 8.48 -12.73
C PHE A 180 1.57 7.18 -12.68
N ILE A 181 0.36 7.19 -13.25
CA ILE A 181 -0.54 6.04 -13.26
C ILE A 181 -0.65 5.53 -14.69
N LEU A 182 -0.38 4.23 -14.85
CA LEU A 182 -0.46 3.52 -16.11
C LEU A 182 -1.38 2.31 -15.93
N ASP A 183 -2.07 1.94 -17.00
CA ASP A 183 -2.84 0.70 -17.09
C ASP A 183 -2.27 -0.17 -18.20
N GLY A 184 -1.76 -1.34 -17.82
CA GLY A 184 -1.15 -2.32 -18.73
C GLY A 184 -2.09 -2.79 -19.84
N ILE A 185 -3.40 -2.90 -19.57
CA ILE A 185 -4.40 -3.28 -20.58
C ILE A 185 -4.53 -2.17 -21.63
N VAL A 186 -4.66 -0.93 -21.16
CA VAL A 186 -4.89 0.24 -22.03
C VAL A 186 -3.65 0.54 -22.86
N SER A 187 -2.47 0.49 -22.25
CA SER A 187 -1.18 0.68 -22.92
C SER A 187 -0.89 -0.42 -23.94
N THR A 188 -1.33 -1.66 -23.73
CA THR A 188 -1.09 -2.73 -24.71
C THR A 188 -2.04 -2.66 -25.90
N LYS A 189 -3.34 -2.48 -25.67
CA LYS A 189 -4.35 -2.67 -26.73
C LYS A 189 -4.45 -1.51 -27.72
N ARG A 190 -4.02 -0.30 -27.35
CA ARG A 190 -4.38 0.93 -28.08
C ARG A 190 -3.27 1.97 -28.14
N ALA A 191 -2.07 1.67 -27.63
CA ALA A 191 -0.98 2.63 -27.64
C ALA A 191 -0.34 2.77 -29.02
N SER A 192 -0.06 4.02 -29.38
CA SER A 192 0.86 4.34 -30.48
C SER A 192 2.31 4.24 -30.00
N GLU A 193 3.26 4.20 -30.93
CA GLU A 193 4.69 4.27 -30.61
C GLU A 193 5.04 5.52 -29.78
N LYS A 194 4.35 6.65 -30.01
CA LYS A 194 4.52 7.88 -29.21
C LYS A 194 4.11 7.68 -27.75
N HIS A 195 3.08 6.89 -27.48
CA HIS A 195 2.72 6.55 -26.11
C HIS A 195 3.81 5.70 -25.45
N TRP A 196 4.33 4.68 -26.15
CA TRP A 196 5.43 3.87 -25.62
C TRP A 196 6.71 4.67 -25.40
N GLN A 197 6.98 5.66 -26.25
CA GLN A 197 8.04 6.62 -26.01
C GLN A 197 7.81 7.39 -24.70
N LEU A 198 6.60 7.92 -24.49
CA LEU A 198 6.27 8.58 -23.23
C LEU A 198 6.40 7.64 -22.02
N VAL A 199 5.96 6.38 -22.13
CA VAL A 199 6.13 5.39 -21.06
C VAL A 199 7.61 5.23 -20.72
N ARG A 200 8.48 5.06 -21.71
CA ARG A 200 9.94 4.96 -21.49
C ARG A 200 10.53 6.22 -20.84
N GLU A 201 10.05 7.40 -21.20
CA GLU A 201 10.45 8.66 -20.55
C GLU A 201 10.02 8.69 -19.07
N VAL A 202 8.75 8.40 -18.78
CA VAL A 202 8.19 8.36 -17.43
C VAL A 202 8.92 7.33 -16.57
N MET A 203 9.23 6.15 -17.11
CA MET A 203 9.90 5.09 -16.38
C MET A 203 11.33 5.44 -15.97
N ARG A 204 12.00 6.39 -16.67
CA ARG A 204 13.34 6.89 -16.32
C ARG A 204 13.35 7.96 -15.23
N LEU A 205 12.20 8.59 -14.95
CA LEU A 205 12.12 9.62 -13.90
C LEU A 205 12.39 9.02 -12.53
N ASP A 206 12.96 9.78 -11.59
CA ASP A 206 13.10 9.35 -10.20
C ASP A 206 11.81 9.60 -9.40
N ALA A 207 10.72 8.97 -9.85
CA ALA A 207 9.36 9.20 -9.38
C ALA A 207 8.64 7.89 -9.03
N THR A 208 7.52 7.99 -8.33
CA THR A 208 6.61 6.85 -8.11
C THR A 208 5.74 6.61 -9.36
N LYS A 209 5.71 5.37 -9.84
CA LYS A 209 4.80 4.91 -10.89
C LYS A 209 3.95 3.78 -10.37
N ILE A 210 2.68 3.82 -10.73
CA ILE A 210 1.72 2.78 -10.44
C ILE A 210 1.25 2.18 -11.75
N ILE A 211 1.38 0.86 -11.87
CA ILE A 211 0.91 0.08 -13.01
C ILE A 211 -0.29 -0.75 -12.56
N GLU A 212 -1.48 -0.40 -13.04
CA GLU A 212 -2.61 -1.33 -13.01
C GLU A 212 -2.38 -2.45 -14.02
N HIS A 213 -2.80 -3.67 -13.69
CA HIS A 213 -2.58 -4.84 -14.54
C HIS A 213 -1.10 -5.07 -14.87
N PRO A 214 -0.21 -5.16 -13.85
CA PRO A 214 1.23 -5.28 -14.07
C PRO A 214 1.60 -6.51 -14.90
N ASP A 215 0.84 -7.61 -14.78
CA ASP A 215 1.05 -8.84 -15.54
C ASP A 215 0.93 -8.65 -17.06
N ILE A 216 0.02 -7.78 -17.50
CA ILE A 216 -0.19 -7.47 -18.92
C ILE A 216 0.85 -6.45 -19.39
N PHE A 217 1.25 -5.52 -18.53
CA PHE A 217 2.30 -4.55 -18.82
C PHE A 217 3.65 -5.21 -19.11
N VAL A 218 4.07 -6.18 -18.29
CA VAL A 218 5.38 -6.87 -18.46
C VAL A 218 5.42 -7.75 -19.69
N GLN A 219 4.28 -8.29 -20.15
CA GLN A 219 4.21 -9.08 -21.38
C GLN A 219 4.51 -8.26 -22.64
N ASN A 220 4.33 -6.94 -22.57
CA ASN A 220 4.39 -6.04 -23.72
C ASN A 220 5.43 -4.93 -23.55
N SER A 221 6.34 -5.09 -22.58
CA SER A 221 7.40 -4.12 -22.30
C SER A 221 8.72 -4.83 -22.01
N GLU A 222 9.78 -4.04 -21.84
CA GLU A 222 11.11 -4.52 -21.43
C GLU A 222 11.20 -4.84 -19.93
N TYR A 223 10.14 -4.58 -19.17
CA TYR A 223 10.10 -4.78 -17.72
C TYR A 223 9.59 -6.16 -17.35
N THR A 224 10.02 -6.63 -16.19
CA THR A 224 9.61 -7.88 -15.57
C THR A 224 8.90 -7.60 -14.25
N LEU A 225 8.23 -8.61 -13.68
CA LEU A 225 7.64 -8.47 -12.35
C LEU A 225 8.70 -8.24 -11.25
N ASP A 226 9.97 -8.51 -11.51
CA ASP A 226 11.07 -8.28 -10.57
C ASP A 226 11.51 -6.81 -10.49
N ASP A 227 11.19 -6.01 -11.50
CA ASP A 227 11.41 -4.56 -11.46
C ASP A 227 10.43 -3.84 -10.51
N PHE A 228 9.35 -4.51 -10.11
CA PHE A 228 8.36 -3.97 -9.19
C PHE A 228 8.85 -4.04 -7.74
N SER A 229 8.92 -2.88 -7.09
CA SER A 229 9.25 -2.78 -5.67
C SER A 229 8.15 -3.35 -4.77
N TYR A 230 6.90 -3.25 -5.22
CA TYR A 230 5.71 -3.72 -4.52
C TYR A 230 4.65 -4.19 -5.52
N ILE A 231 3.98 -5.28 -5.21
CA ILE A 231 2.74 -5.70 -5.86
C ILE A 231 1.63 -5.66 -4.80
N ILE A 232 0.53 -5.01 -5.13
CA ILE A 232 -0.65 -4.88 -4.29
C ILE A 232 -1.77 -5.66 -4.95
N GLU A 233 -2.41 -6.54 -4.19
CA GLU A 233 -3.58 -7.29 -4.62
C GLU A 233 -4.79 -6.82 -3.83
N LEU A 234 -5.77 -6.28 -4.54
CA LEU A 234 -7.05 -5.88 -3.98
C LEU A 234 -8.13 -6.87 -4.44
N ARG A 235 -8.72 -7.56 -3.47
CA ARG A 235 -9.69 -8.64 -3.66
C ARG A 235 -11.06 -8.29 -3.08
N ASN A 236 -12.15 -8.90 -3.56
CA ASN A 236 -13.45 -8.81 -2.90
C ASN A 236 -13.52 -9.68 -1.64
N SER A 237 -12.88 -10.84 -1.64
CA SER A 237 -12.78 -11.76 -0.50
C SER A 237 -11.36 -12.34 -0.38
N PRO A 238 -10.95 -12.86 0.79
CA PRO A 238 -9.59 -13.38 0.98
C PRO A 238 -9.21 -14.49 -0.03
N GLU A 239 -10.18 -15.34 -0.34
CA GLU A 239 -10.02 -16.51 -1.22
C GLU A 239 -10.20 -16.18 -2.71
N GLU A 240 -10.51 -14.93 -3.08
CA GLU A 240 -10.67 -14.55 -4.49
C GLU A 240 -9.34 -14.70 -5.24
N GLU A 241 -9.36 -15.50 -6.32
CA GLU A 241 -8.27 -15.56 -7.27
C GLU A 241 -8.39 -14.41 -8.28
N ILE A 242 -7.30 -13.66 -8.46
CA ILE A 242 -7.27 -12.58 -9.45
C ILE A 242 -6.97 -13.21 -10.79
N THR A 243 -8.03 -13.48 -11.55
CA THR A 243 -7.91 -13.97 -12.93
C THR A 243 -8.13 -12.83 -13.90
N TYR A 244 -7.21 -12.69 -14.84
CA TYR A 244 -7.45 -11.88 -16.02
C TYR A 244 -7.97 -12.83 -17.09
N GLU A 245 -9.28 -12.81 -17.35
CA GLU A 245 -9.75 -13.40 -18.59
C GLU A 245 -9.00 -12.69 -19.72
N PRO A 246 -8.30 -13.43 -20.61
CA PRO A 246 -7.79 -12.80 -21.81
C PRO A 246 -9.01 -12.16 -22.45
N VAL A 247 -8.98 -10.84 -22.60
CA VAL A 247 -9.97 -10.14 -23.40
C VAL A 247 -9.64 -10.47 -24.86
N GLU A 248 -9.76 -11.75 -25.21
CA GLU A 248 -9.81 -12.35 -26.52
C GLU A 248 -11.29 -12.39 -26.90
N GLY A 249 -11.67 -11.35 -27.63
CA GLY A 249 -12.96 -11.29 -28.29
C GLY A 249 -12.83 -10.35 -29.47
N PRO A 250 -12.61 -10.84 -30.69
CA PRO A 250 -12.76 -10.05 -31.90
C PRO A 250 -14.26 -9.93 -32.21
N SER A 251 -15.04 -9.20 -31.40
CA SER A 251 -16.47 -8.95 -31.68
C SER A 251 -17.16 -8.04 -30.66
N LEU A 252 -16.75 -6.77 -30.54
CA LEU A 252 -17.65 -5.69 -30.07
C LEU A 252 -17.32 -4.33 -30.73
N ILE A 253 -16.59 -4.36 -31.84
CA ILE A 253 -16.39 -3.18 -32.69
C ILE A 253 -16.67 -3.63 -34.12
N ASP A 254 -17.93 -3.90 -34.39
CA ASP A 254 -18.48 -3.68 -35.72
C ASP A 254 -19.74 -2.80 -35.56
N GLY A 255 -19.69 -1.68 -36.29
CA GLY A 255 -20.75 -0.76 -36.70
C GLY A 255 -22.09 -0.68 -35.96
N ASN A 256 -22.48 0.57 -35.69
CA ASN A 256 -23.86 1.07 -35.56
C ASN A 256 -24.71 0.55 -34.38
N GLY A 257 -24.99 1.44 -33.42
CA GLY A 257 -26.13 1.24 -32.52
C GLY A 257 -26.08 1.98 -31.19
N PHE A 258 -25.82 3.29 -31.17
CA PHE A 258 -26.25 4.12 -30.03
C PHE A 258 -27.61 4.74 -30.37
N SER A 259 -28.64 3.96 -30.10
CA SER A 259 -30.04 4.38 -30.03
C SER A 259 -30.64 3.67 -28.83
N MET A 260 -31.41 4.43 -28.05
CA MET A 260 -32.29 3.97 -26.97
C MET A 260 -31.60 3.82 -25.61
N PHE A 261 -31.76 4.81 -24.74
CA PHE A 261 -32.70 4.73 -23.61
C PHE A 261 -32.88 6.14 -23.01
N ASP A 262 -34.01 6.76 -23.33
CA ASP A 262 -34.70 7.72 -22.47
C ASP A 262 -35.41 6.93 -21.36
N PHE A 263 -35.26 7.35 -20.10
CA PHE A 263 -36.29 7.58 -19.07
C PHE A 263 -35.61 8.04 -17.77
#